data_AF-A0A9P0CGG4-F1
#
_entry.id   AF-A0A9P0CGG4-F1
#
_cell.length_a   1.000
_cell.length_b   1.000
_cell.length_c   1.000
_cell.angle_alpha   90.00
_cell.angle_beta   90.00
_cell.angle_gamma   90.00
#
_symmetry.space_group_name_H-M   'P 1'
#
loop_
_entity.id
_entity.type
_entity.pdbx_description
1 polymer ?
#
loop_
_entity_poly.entity_id
_entity_poly.type
_entity_poly.pdbx_seq_one_letter_code
_entity_poly.pdbx_strand_id
1 'polypeptide(L)'
;MIKKLDLFLRHVRKNKFDSFLKLKEFLEDNEETLLDCDKSLFLQHLDALKITFREYFPLPTVNNAWIRNPYSIANTSENEGLTALEEEQFIKLSTDGDLKSKFDQLVLEDFWVFVKDSYPELSNKALNFLIPFSTTYLCETLFSALLYIKNKYGNSLKNVKEEVRLKLSKIKPNIDKLVREVQAQGSH
;
A
#
# COMPACT_ATOMS: atom_id res chain seq x y z
N MET A 1 12.41 5.74 0.57
CA MET A 1 12.75 6.75 1.60
C MET A 1 14.13 6.55 2.20
N ILE A 2 14.45 5.36 2.70
CA ILE A 2 15.75 5.06 3.35
C ILE A 2 16.96 5.24 2.42
N LYS A 3 16.89 4.77 1.17
CA LYS A 3 17.94 5.03 0.15
C LYS A 3 18.21 6.52 -0.10
N LYS A 4 17.21 7.38 0.12
CA LYS A 4 17.34 8.84 -0.01
C LYS A 4 18.10 9.41 1.19
N LEU A 5 17.86 8.90 2.40
CA LEU A 5 18.67 9.24 3.59
C LEU A 5 20.12 8.78 3.43
N ASP A 6 20.37 7.59 2.85
CA ASP A 6 21.73 7.13 2.53
C ASP A 6 22.43 8.03 1.50
N LEU A 7 21.68 8.58 0.55
CA LEU A 7 22.21 9.58 -0.38
C LEU A 7 22.57 10.87 0.36
N PHE A 8 21.70 11.33 1.26
CA PHE A 8 21.90 12.57 2.03
C PHE A 8 23.09 12.46 2.98
N LEU A 9 23.25 11.33 3.69
CA LEU A 9 24.44 11.04 4.49
C LEU A 9 25.73 11.10 3.65
N ARG A 10 25.71 10.53 2.44
CA ARG A 10 26.85 10.60 1.52
C ARG A 10 27.14 12.02 1.05
N HIS A 11 26.10 12.82 0.81
CA HIS A 11 26.22 14.21 0.39
C HIS A 11 26.82 15.08 1.52
N VAL A 12 26.28 14.99 2.73
CA VAL A 12 26.81 15.72 3.91
C VAL A 12 28.28 15.35 4.14
N ARG A 13 28.66 14.07 4.08
CA ARG A 13 30.07 13.64 4.21
C ARG A 13 31.00 14.32 3.20
N LYS A 14 30.52 14.54 1.97
CA LYS A 14 31.25 15.18 0.87
C LYS A 14 31.12 16.71 0.84
N ASN A 15 30.57 17.34 1.89
CA ASN A 15 30.27 18.79 1.92
C ASN A 15 29.38 19.24 0.75
N LYS A 16 28.47 18.37 0.32
CA LYS A 16 27.50 18.66 -0.73
C LYS A 16 26.13 18.85 -0.10
N PHE A 17 25.57 20.04 -0.21
CA PHE A 17 24.31 20.41 0.46
C PHE A 17 23.14 20.66 -0.49
N ASP A 18 23.21 20.22 -1.76
CA ASP A 18 22.11 20.38 -2.74
C ASP A 18 20.76 19.80 -2.28
N SER A 19 20.79 18.83 -1.36
CA SER A 19 19.59 18.26 -0.74
C SER A 19 18.92 19.20 0.28
N PHE A 20 19.61 20.25 0.71
CA PHE A 20 19.23 21.20 1.75
C PHE A 20 19.34 22.64 1.19
N LEU A 21 18.45 23.01 0.27
CA LEU A 21 18.53 24.26 -0.49
C LEU A 21 18.78 25.50 0.39
N LYS A 22 18.02 25.67 1.47
CA LYS A 22 18.19 26.81 2.40
C LYS A 22 19.56 26.84 3.08
N LEU A 23 20.10 25.67 3.43
CA LEU A 23 21.42 25.56 4.02
C LEU A 23 22.50 25.85 2.97
N LYS A 24 22.32 25.36 1.75
CA LYS A 24 23.21 25.65 0.63
C LYS A 24 23.24 27.15 0.33
N GLU A 25 22.08 27.77 0.15
CA GLU A 25 21.94 29.22 -0.07
C GLU A 25 22.61 30.00 1.05
N PHE A 26 22.36 29.66 2.31
CA PHE A 26 23.02 30.30 3.45
C PHE A 26 24.55 30.18 3.42
N LEU A 27 25.10 29.00 3.13
CA LEU A 27 26.55 28.80 3.07
C LEU A 27 27.20 29.52 1.88
N GLU A 28 26.50 29.56 0.74
CA GLU A 28 26.96 30.28 -0.46
C GLU A 28 26.92 31.80 -0.25
N ASP A 29 25.85 32.33 0.34
CA ASP A 29 25.65 33.77 0.58
C ASP A 29 26.63 34.34 1.62
N ASN A 30 27.06 33.53 2.59
CA ASN A 30 27.97 33.95 3.66
C ASN A 30 29.43 33.51 3.41
N GLU A 31 29.74 32.84 2.29
CA GLU A 31 31.05 32.24 1.99
C GLU A 31 31.58 31.33 3.13
N GLU A 32 30.67 30.66 3.85
CA GLU A 32 31.01 29.84 5.01
C GLU A 32 31.01 28.35 4.68
N THR A 33 31.84 27.60 5.40
CA THR A 33 31.79 26.14 5.42
C THR A 33 31.21 25.65 6.73
N LEU A 34 30.34 24.64 6.64
CA LEU A 34 29.78 24.01 7.83
C LEU A 34 30.90 23.44 8.73
N LEU A 35 30.90 23.80 10.01
CA LEU A 35 31.84 23.26 10.99
C LEU A 35 31.70 21.73 11.11
N ASP A 36 32.80 21.05 11.41
CA ASP A 36 32.82 19.60 11.57
C ASP A 36 31.89 19.13 12.71
N CYS A 37 31.73 19.92 13.77
CA CYS A 37 30.80 19.64 14.86
C CYS A 37 29.34 19.66 14.37
N ASP A 38 28.93 20.67 13.61
CA ASP A 38 27.58 20.76 13.07
C ASP A 38 27.33 19.65 12.04
N LYS A 39 28.33 19.38 11.19
CA LYS A 39 28.30 18.25 10.26
C LYS A 39 28.06 16.93 10.98
N SER A 40 28.72 16.71 12.13
CA SER A 40 28.50 15.52 12.95
C SER A 40 27.06 15.40 13.45
N LEU A 41 26.45 16.53 13.86
CA LEU A 41 25.06 16.58 14.31
C LEU A 41 24.08 16.21 13.19
N PHE A 42 24.30 16.73 11.97
CA PHE A 42 23.51 16.37 10.79
C PHE A 42 23.60 14.87 10.49
N LEU A 43 24.82 14.29 10.54
CA LEU A 43 25.00 12.87 10.29
C LEU A 43 24.31 12.01 11.35
N GLN A 44 24.46 12.36 12.63
CA GLN A 44 23.81 11.67 13.73
C GLN A 44 22.29 11.72 13.61
N HIS A 45 21.73 12.90 13.30
CA HIS A 45 20.29 13.07 13.16
C HIS A 45 19.73 12.28 11.96
N LEU A 46 20.42 12.31 10.81
CA LEU A 46 20.01 11.54 9.63
C LEU A 46 20.06 10.03 9.87
N ASP A 47 21.02 9.56 10.66
CA ASP A 47 21.14 8.14 11.00
C ASP A 47 20.07 7.71 12.01
N ALA A 48 19.80 8.53 13.04
CA ALA A 48 18.68 8.30 13.95
C ALA A 48 17.33 8.31 13.21
N LEU A 49 17.16 9.22 12.26
CA LEU A 49 15.97 9.25 11.40
C LEU A 49 15.88 7.98 10.55
N LYS A 50 16.99 7.49 10.01
CA LYS A 50 17.01 6.24 9.24
C LYS A 50 16.59 5.04 10.09
N ILE A 51 17.04 4.97 11.34
CA ILE A 51 16.67 3.91 12.30
C ILE A 51 15.18 3.96 12.59
N THR A 52 14.67 5.11 13.02
CA THR A 52 13.23 5.28 13.30
C THR A 52 12.36 4.95 12.07
N PHE A 53 12.77 5.38 10.88
CA PHE A 53 12.06 5.00 9.65
C PHE A 53 12.04 3.49 9.39
N ARG A 54 13.07 2.73 9.81
CA ARG A 54 13.05 1.26 9.70
C ARG A 54 12.09 0.60 10.67
N GLU A 55 11.86 1.20 11.84
CA GLU A 55 10.89 0.72 12.83
C GLU A 55 9.46 0.89 12.31
N TYR A 56 9.14 2.06 11.73
CA TYR A 56 7.82 2.32 11.15
C TYR A 56 7.60 1.64 9.80
N PHE A 57 8.66 1.48 9.00
CA PHE A 57 8.61 0.86 7.67
C PHE A 57 9.60 -0.32 7.62
N PRO A 58 9.26 -1.44 8.27
CA PRO A 58 10.09 -2.63 8.23
C PRO A 58 10.26 -3.13 6.80
N LEU A 59 11.34 -3.84 6.54
CA LEU A 59 11.48 -4.54 5.27
C LEU A 59 10.32 -5.53 5.11
N PRO A 60 9.74 -5.66 3.90
CA PRO A 60 8.83 -6.76 3.62
C PRO A 60 9.53 -8.05 4.03
N THR A 61 8.90 -8.83 4.91
CA THR A 61 9.43 -10.13 5.31
C THR A 61 9.64 -11.00 4.07
N VAL A 62 10.76 -11.72 4.01
CA VAL A 62 11.08 -12.62 2.89
C VAL A 62 9.98 -13.66 2.68
N ASN A 63 9.29 -14.01 3.77
CA ASN A 63 8.21 -14.99 3.83
C ASN A 63 7.02 -14.73 2.87
N ASN A 64 6.88 -13.50 2.35
CA ASN A 64 5.80 -13.10 1.44
C ASN A 64 6.31 -12.60 0.07
N ALA A 65 7.59 -12.85 -0.26
CA ALA A 65 8.15 -12.43 -1.54
C ALA A 65 7.43 -13.07 -2.75
N TRP A 66 6.88 -14.27 -2.57
CA TRP A 66 6.05 -14.98 -3.54
C TRP A 66 4.78 -14.21 -3.94
N ILE A 67 4.25 -13.35 -3.07
CA ILE A 67 3.07 -12.52 -3.36
C ILE A 67 3.40 -11.47 -4.42
N ARG A 68 4.64 -10.95 -4.43
CA ARG A 68 5.07 -9.94 -5.41
C ARG A 68 5.50 -10.55 -6.73
N ASN A 69 6.09 -11.73 -6.69
CA ASN A 69 6.53 -12.45 -7.88
C ASN A 69 6.41 -13.96 -7.66
N PRO A 70 5.26 -14.57 -7.99
CA PRO A 70 5.07 -16.00 -7.82
C PRO A 70 5.93 -16.85 -8.78
N TYR A 71 6.51 -16.24 -9.82
CA TYR A 71 7.31 -16.93 -10.85
C TYR A 71 8.82 -16.82 -10.63
N SER A 72 9.27 -16.26 -9.50
CA SER A 72 10.69 -16.17 -9.16
C SER A 72 11.21 -17.50 -8.59
N ILE A 73 12.35 -17.98 -9.10
CA ILE A 73 13.02 -19.22 -8.66
C ILE A 73 13.38 -19.16 -7.16
N ALA A 74 13.65 -17.96 -6.64
CA ALA A 74 13.97 -17.77 -5.22
C ALA A 74 12.77 -18.00 -4.28
N ASN A 75 11.55 -18.07 -4.81
CA ASN A 75 10.32 -18.26 -4.04
C ASN A 75 9.81 -19.71 -4.06
N THR A 76 10.54 -20.62 -4.73
CA THR A 76 10.19 -22.04 -4.89
C THR A 76 10.70 -22.92 -3.75
N SER A 77 11.60 -22.41 -2.90
CA SER A 77 12.05 -23.10 -1.68
C SER A 77 11.13 -22.75 -0.51
N GLU A 78 10.71 -23.79 0.24
CA GLU A 78 9.93 -23.78 1.50
C GLU A 78 9.50 -22.38 1.98
N ASN A 79 8.27 -21.99 1.64
CA ASN A 79 7.67 -20.79 2.22
C ASN A 79 7.12 -21.19 3.59
N GLU A 80 7.88 -20.98 4.67
CA GLU A 80 7.49 -21.32 6.05
C GLU A 80 6.10 -20.76 6.47
N GLY A 81 5.60 -19.77 5.75
CA GLY A 81 4.28 -19.19 5.95
C GLY A 81 3.11 -19.89 5.25
N LEU A 82 3.31 -20.86 4.34
CA LEU A 82 2.24 -21.52 3.58
C LEU A 82 1.79 -22.84 4.22
N THR A 83 0.50 -23.16 4.08
CA THR A 83 -0.04 -24.49 4.38
C THR A 83 0.20 -25.44 3.21
N ALA A 84 0.16 -26.76 3.43
CA ALA A 84 0.34 -27.75 2.37
C ALA A 84 -0.59 -27.54 1.15
N LEU A 85 -1.83 -27.10 1.38
CA LEU A 85 -2.78 -26.80 0.31
C LEU A 85 -2.37 -25.55 -0.49
N GLU A 86 -1.89 -24.51 0.19
CA GLU A 86 -1.41 -23.29 -0.45
C GLU A 86 -0.11 -23.53 -1.22
N GLU A 87 0.79 -24.38 -0.71
CA GLU A 87 2.01 -24.80 -1.40
C GLU A 87 1.69 -25.55 -2.70
N GLU A 88 0.73 -26.48 -2.68
CA GLU A 88 0.29 -27.18 -3.88
C GLU A 88 -0.30 -26.21 -4.92
N GLN A 89 -1.14 -25.26 -4.47
CA GLN A 89 -1.66 -24.20 -5.33
C GLN A 89 -0.55 -23.33 -5.91
N PHE A 90 0.45 -22.99 -5.10
CA PHE A 90 1.57 -22.17 -5.50
C PHE A 90 2.45 -22.86 -6.55
N ILE A 91 2.74 -24.15 -6.38
CA ILE A 91 3.50 -24.94 -7.37
C ILE A 91 2.76 -24.98 -8.71
N LYS A 92 1.44 -25.23 -8.70
CA LYS A 92 0.62 -25.24 -9.92
C LYS A 92 0.60 -23.88 -10.61
N LEU A 93 0.39 -22.80 -9.85
CA LEU A 93 0.35 -21.44 -10.40
C LEU A 93 1.71 -20.99 -10.95
N SER A 94 2.80 -21.28 -10.25
CA SER A 94 4.16 -20.86 -10.63
C SER A 94 4.73 -21.61 -11.84
N THR A 95 4.18 -22.78 -12.16
CA THR A 95 4.56 -23.59 -13.33
C THR A 95 3.67 -23.35 -14.56
N ASP A 96 2.58 -22.59 -14.40
CA ASP A 96 1.64 -22.27 -15.47
C ASP A 96 2.15 -21.10 -16.33
N GLY A 97 2.45 -21.38 -17.60
CA GLY A 97 2.96 -20.40 -18.57
C GLY A 97 1.91 -19.42 -19.09
N ASP A 98 0.64 -19.81 -19.12
CA ASP A 98 -0.45 -18.93 -19.56
C ASP A 98 -0.74 -17.91 -18.47
N LEU A 99 -0.77 -18.34 -17.21
CA LEU A 99 -0.89 -17.45 -16.06
C LEU A 99 0.32 -16.54 -15.92
N LYS A 100 1.54 -17.01 -16.23
CA LYS A 100 2.72 -16.14 -16.29
C LYS A 100 2.55 -15.01 -17.31
N SER A 101 2.04 -15.35 -18.49
CA SER A 101 1.76 -14.35 -19.53
C SER A 101 0.71 -13.33 -19.07
N LYS A 102 -0.29 -13.76 -18.29
CA LYS A 102 -1.28 -12.86 -17.67
C LYS A 102 -0.68 -11.99 -16.56
N PHE A 103 0.20 -12.55 -15.74
CA PHE A 103 0.93 -11.81 -14.71
C PHE A 103 1.73 -10.65 -15.30
N ASP A 104 2.41 -10.86 -16.42
CA ASP A 104 3.20 -9.82 -17.08
C ASP A 104 2.32 -8.72 -17.73
N GLN A 105 1.03 -8.98 -17.95
CA GLN A 105 0.07 -8.04 -18.54
C GLN A 105 -0.76 -7.27 -17.52
N LEU A 106 -0.99 -7.84 -16.33
CA LEU A 106 -1.88 -7.30 -15.31
C LEU A 106 -1.10 -6.56 -14.21
N VAL A 107 -1.79 -5.65 -13.53
CA VAL A 107 -1.27 -5.11 -12.27
C VAL A 107 -1.37 -6.20 -11.19
N LEU A 108 -0.50 -6.14 -10.19
CA LEU A 108 -0.35 -7.20 -9.19
C LEU A 108 -1.66 -7.56 -8.49
N GLU A 109 -2.43 -6.56 -8.07
CA GLU A 109 -3.71 -6.77 -7.39
C GLU A 109 -4.74 -7.43 -8.32
N ASP A 110 -4.80 -6.98 -9.58
CA ASP A 110 -5.72 -7.52 -10.58
C ASP A 110 -5.37 -8.97 -10.94
N PHE A 111 -4.08 -9.32 -10.98
CA PHE A 111 -3.64 -10.70 -11.16
C PHE A 111 -4.16 -11.61 -10.04
N TRP A 112 -3.98 -11.21 -8.77
CA TRP A 112 -4.46 -12.00 -7.64
C TRP A 112 -5.98 -12.08 -7.56
N VAL A 113 -6.70 -11.07 -8.07
CA VAL A 113 -8.15 -11.16 -8.25
C VAL A 113 -8.51 -12.13 -9.38
N PHE A 114 -7.77 -12.12 -10.49
CA PHE A 114 -8.01 -12.97 -11.65
C PHE A 114 -7.82 -14.46 -11.31
N VAL A 115 -6.76 -14.82 -10.59
CA VAL A 115 -6.48 -16.22 -10.23
C VAL A 115 -7.30 -16.73 -9.05
N LYS A 116 -8.13 -15.88 -8.43
CA LYS A 116 -8.87 -16.20 -7.21
C LYS A 116 -9.83 -17.38 -7.36
N ASP A 117 -10.50 -17.49 -8.50
CA ASP A 117 -11.47 -18.56 -8.72
C ASP A 117 -10.78 -19.93 -8.87
N SER A 118 -9.54 -19.95 -9.37
CA SER A 118 -8.75 -21.16 -9.56
C SER A 118 -7.89 -21.52 -8.35
N TYR A 119 -7.39 -20.52 -7.61
CA TYR A 119 -6.48 -20.68 -6.47
C TYR A 119 -6.95 -19.84 -5.27
N PRO A 120 -8.12 -20.14 -4.67
CA PRO A 120 -8.77 -19.27 -3.71
C PRO A 120 -7.98 -19.05 -2.41
N GLU A 121 -7.37 -20.10 -1.85
CA GLU A 121 -6.61 -20.00 -0.59
C GLU A 121 -5.36 -19.13 -0.77
N LEU A 122 -4.57 -19.45 -1.80
CA LEU A 122 -3.37 -18.69 -2.16
C LEU A 122 -3.70 -17.22 -2.50
N SER A 123 -4.75 -17.00 -3.29
CA SER A 123 -5.14 -15.66 -3.72
C SER A 123 -5.72 -14.84 -2.57
N ASN A 124 -6.50 -15.44 -1.67
CA ASN A 124 -7.00 -14.73 -0.49
C ASN A 124 -5.85 -14.29 0.42
N LYS A 125 -4.82 -15.12 0.59
CA LYS A 125 -3.62 -14.76 1.36
C LYS A 125 -2.84 -13.63 0.72
N ALA A 126 -2.62 -13.69 -0.60
CA ALA A 126 -2.01 -12.62 -1.36
C ALA A 126 -2.79 -11.31 -1.24
N LEU A 127 -4.11 -11.35 -1.47
CA LEU A 127 -4.98 -10.18 -1.37
C LEU A 127 -5.03 -9.62 0.05
N ASN A 128 -5.13 -10.45 1.09
CA ASN A 128 -5.09 -9.99 2.49
C ASN A 128 -3.77 -9.30 2.84
N PHE A 129 -2.67 -9.66 2.19
CA PHE A 129 -1.38 -8.97 2.35
C PHE A 129 -1.28 -7.69 1.52
N LEU A 130 -1.93 -7.61 0.35
CA LEU A 130 -1.90 -6.46 -0.54
C LEU A 130 -2.92 -5.37 -0.15
N ILE A 131 -4.04 -5.75 0.47
CA ILE A 131 -5.14 -4.87 0.86
C ILE A 131 -4.88 -3.97 2.10
N PRO A 132 -3.99 -4.24 3.07
CA PRO A 132 -3.86 -3.43 4.26
C PRO A 132 -2.99 -2.19 3.99
N PHE A 133 -3.52 -1.29 3.16
CA PHE A 133 -3.27 0.15 3.15
C PHE A 133 -4.54 0.83 2.63
N SER A 134 -5.66 0.66 3.34
CA SER A 134 -6.58 1.78 3.40
C SER A 134 -5.79 2.87 4.10
N THR A 135 -5.19 3.78 3.33
CA THR A 135 -4.48 4.96 3.83
C THR A 135 -5.18 5.52 5.06
N THR A 136 -4.46 6.13 6.02
CA THR A 136 -5.11 6.83 7.15
C THR A 136 -6.26 7.70 6.65
N TYR A 137 -6.11 8.31 5.47
CA TYR A 137 -7.16 9.01 4.75
C TYR A 137 -8.42 8.18 4.44
N LEU A 138 -8.30 6.96 3.90
CA LEU A 138 -9.45 6.07 3.68
C LEU A 138 -10.10 5.64 5.00
N CYS A 139 -9.30 5.42 6.04
CA CYS A 139 -9.79 5.12 7.38
C CYS A 139 -10.56 6.32 7.97
N GLU A 140 -10.00 7.52 7.89
CA GLU A 140 -10.63 8.79 8.29
C GLU A 140 -11.90 9.07 7.50
N THR A 141 -11.89 8.81 6.18
CA THR A 141 -13.06 8.96 5.31
C THR A 141 -14.14 7.95 5.69
N LEU A 142 -13.76 6.70 5.97
CA LEU A 142 -14.65 5.65 6.47
C LEU A 142 -15.28 6.05 7.82
N PHE A 143 -14.48 6.51 8.78
CA PHE A 143 -14.96 6.97 10.08
C PHE A 143 -15.88 8.19 9.94
N SER A 144 -15.53 9.15 9.09
CA SER A 144 -16.36 10.33 8.81
C SER A 144 -17.71 9.94 8.19
N ALA A 145 -17.70 8.99 7.25
CA ALA A 145 -18.92 8.46 6.65
C ALA A 145 -19.78 7.72 7.69
N LEU A 146 -19.18 6.89 8.54
CA LEU A 146 -19.86 6.20 9.63
C LEU A 146 -20.50 7.17 10.63
N LEU A 147 -19.78 8.21 11.05
CA LEU A 147 -20.30 9.25 11.94
C LEU A 147 -21.47 10.01 11.31
N TYR A 148 -21.35 10.38 10.03
CA TYR A 148 -22.43 11.03 9.29
C TYR A 148 -23.68 10.16 9.23
N ILE A 149 -23.53 8.88 8.84
CA ILE A 149 -24.62 7.91 8.72
C ILE A 149 -25.30 7.71 10.09
N LYS A 150 -24.52 7.51 11.15
CA LYS A 150 -25.01 7.35 12.52
C LYS A 150 -25.80 8.57 13.01
N ASN A 151 -25.29 9.78 12.77
CA ASN A 151 -25.95 11.01 13.20
C ASN A 151 -27.22 11.31 12.40
N LYS A 152 -27.24 11.01 11.10
CA LYS A 152 -28.38 11.33 10.23
C LYS A 152 -29.55 10.36 10.40
N TYR A 153 -29.29 9.06 10.56
CA TYR A 153 -30.34 8.03 10.57
C TYR A 153 -30.54 7.36 11.94
N GLY A 154 -29.72 7.72 12.95
CA GLY A 154 -29.82 7.16 14.31
C GLY A 154 -29.65 5.64 14.36
N ASN A 155 -30.25 4.99 15.36
CA ASN A 155 -30.25 3.53 15.55
C ASN A 155 -31.12 2.76 14.54
N SER A 156 -31.70 3.42 13.53
CA SER A 156 -32.72 2.84 12.66
C SER A 156 -32.16 2.09 11.44
N LEU A 157 -30.85 2.18 11.19
CA LEU A 157 -30.22 1.53 10.05
C LEU A 157 -29.98 0.03 10.27
N LYS A 158 -30.63 -0.80 9.43
CA LYS A 158 -30.38 -2.24 9.39
C LYS A 158 -29.06 -2.60 8.66
N ASN A 159 -28.65 -1.83 7.65
CA ASN A 159 -27.54 -2.18 6.75
C ASN A 159 -26.44 -1.11 6.64
N VAL A 160 -25.81 -0.75 7.78
CA VAL A 160 -24.73 0.26 7.84
C VAL A 160 -23.58 -0.04 6.86
N LYS A 161 -23.23 -1.32 6.68
CA LYS A 161 -22.13 -1.75 5.80
C LYS A 161 -22.36 -1.36 4.33
N GLU A 162 -23.58 -1.49 3.84
CA GLU A 162 -23.91 -1.22 2.43
C GLU A 162 -23.90 0.29 2.15
N GLU A 163 -24.42 1.11 3.06
CA GLU A 163 -24.39 2.56 2.92
C GLU A 163 -22.97 3.13 2.93
N VAL A 164 -22.14 2.62 3.83
CA VAL A 164 -20.72 2.99 3.91
C VAL A 164 -20.01 2.64 2.61
N ARG A 165 -20.27 1.44 2.06
CA ARG A 165 -19.69 1.00 0.78
C ARG A 165 -20.12 1.93 -0.36
N LEU A 166 -21.38 2.35 -0.42
CA LEU A 166 -21.87 3.32 -1.40
C LEU A 166 -21.18 4.68 -1.26
N LYS A 167 -21.05 5.20 -0.03
CA LYS A 167 -20.39 6.49 0.25
C LYS A 167 -18.91 6.51 -0.13
N LEU A 168 -18.21 5.40 0.07
CA LEU A 168 -16.78 5.27 -0.21
C LEU A 168 -16.48 4.87 -1.66
N SER A 169 -17.49 4.35 -2.37
CA SER A 169 -17.33 3.94 -3.76
C SER A 169 -17.10 5.15 -4.66
N LYS A 170 -16.09 5.05 -5.54
CA LYS A 170 -15.91 5.98 -6.66
C LYS A 170 -16.78 5.62 -7.87
N ILE A 171 -17.48 4.48 -7.81
CA ILE A 171 -18.38 4.02 -8.87
C ILE A 171 -19.62 4.89 -8.84
N LYS A 172 -19.91 5.58 -9.95
CA LYS A 172 -21.12 6.37 -10.09
C LYS A 172 -22.32 5.42 -10.29
N PRO A 173 -23.36 5.48 -9.44
CA PRO A 173 -24.55 4.67 -9.65
C PRO A 173 -25.25 5.11 -10.94
N ASN A 174 -25.71 4.14 -11.74
CA ASN A 174 -26.50 4.41 -12.93
C ASN A 174 -27.96 4.65 -12.53
N ILE A 175 -28.27 5.89 -12.15
CA ILE A 175 -29.58 6.30 -11.65
C ILE A 175 -30.67 6.08 -12.71
N ASP A 176 -30.37 6.34 -13.99
CA ASP A 176 -31.35 6.17 -15.07
C ASP A 176 -31.82 4.72 -15.21
N LYS A 177 -30.91 3.77 -15.05
CA LYS A 177 -31.26 2.34 -15.03
C LYS A 177 -32.10 2.00 -13.81
N LEU A 178 -31.70 2.46 -12.62
CA LEU A 178 -32.43 2.20 -11.38
C LEU A 178 -33.86 2.75 -11.40
N VAL A 179 -34.05 3.97 -11.90
CA VAL A 179 -35.37 4.61 -12.02
C VAL A 179 -36.28 3.87 -13.00
N ARG A 180 -35.73 3.23 -14.04
CA ARG A 180 -36.51 2.41 -14.98
C ARG A 180 -36.92 1.06 -14.38
N GLU A 181 -36.10 0.49 -13.50
CA GLU A 181 -36.33 -0.85 -12.91
C GLU A 181 -37.17 -0.80 -11.63
N VAL A 182 -37.19 0.32 -10.91
CA VAL A 182 -37.99 0.49 -9.69
C VAL A 182 -39.34 1.14 -10.03
N GLN A 183 -40.43 0.42 -9.79
CA GLN A 183 -41.79 0.94 -9.98
C GLN A 183 -42.03 2.11 -9.02
N ALA A 184 -42.29 3.30 -9.58
CA ALA A 184 -42.62 4.48 -8.79
C ALA A 184 -43.87 4.20 -7.95
N GLN A 185 -43.74 4.24 -6.62
CA GLN A 185 -44.91 4.25 -5.74
C GLN A 185 -45.59 5.61 -5.94
N GLY A 186 -46.74 5.60 -6.63
CA GLY A 186 -47.60 6.78 -6.72
C GLY A 186 -48.00 7.21 -5.31
N SER A 187 -47.90 8.50 -5.02
CA SER A 187 -48.46 9.06 -3.79
C SER A 187 -49.97 8.88 -3.79
N HIS A 188 -50.51 8.43 -2.65
CA HIS A 188 -51.94 8.38 -2.36
C HIS A 188 -52.50 9.78 -2.06
#